data_AF-A0A2M6WZD8-F1
#
_entry.id   AF-A0A2M6WZD8-F1
#
_cell.length_a   1.000
_cell.length_b   1.000
_cell.length_c   1.000
_cell.angle_alpha   90.00
_cell.angle_beta   90.00
_cell.angle_gamma   90.00
#
_symmetry.space_group_name_H-M   'P 1'
#
loop_
_entity.id
_entity.type
_entity.pdbx_description
1 polymer ?
#
loop_
_entity_poly.entity_id
_entity_poly.type
_entity_poly.pdbx_seq_one_letter_code
_entity_poly.pdbx_strand_id
1 'polypeptide(L)'
;MASTKKIAATYSPKLDLMAAHIKDFLQSNHNQQTTARAHKGIADFCYNNSDQFTASFLRQVGVDELSWDNLGAIPGEELLRSFYEQLAKLDGECVFLLKDTQHALEKYQAITDKGFGILVNRSFLQRDGGEDDYFTLVSLVYQSVKESRDVATLLDAYFAHFDRLTKNDRHFASKAKEVAEYVRAHTKSNAVVFVDLGFQFTFSLFCQAAIKKYSGNISADFYSLTAYPWLQKLFDGKYFSPRNEFALDAELQAIERYRKIISDRSVGALLGFAIGDALGFPAAGINATDIPKFLPNGITGFSDNSKHPYFSHLKAGQYTDNTSMLVLSAEHLVESGGFDVQKYADKLSRWYKQLQGNPLRERWLGPTATNALKKLVAIGDVGSSGSKTTQSCSAIYRVVPFSIYYRPFRRALREKLVLVTESSTAITHNSVISKTGAIISALIIGDLVNGVLPLTAVEAACKVVGRTNENGLLLDKIDDAMDNYKSNSIEWARKHFGTGSPVYQMLPLAIFIFLQYPEDFEKAVLEAANSYRDDTPEEQARMEKLTWEQQLLEAKGGNTDGIAGLVGAFVGAHIGIGSIPQELREVENADEIIKLGEKLI
;
A
#
# COMPACT_ATOMS: atom_id res chain seq x y z
N MET A 1 -35.77 21.92 9.43
CA MET A 1 -34.59 22.79 9.33
C MET A 1 -33.35 21.90 9.43
N ALA A 2 -32.61 21.72 8.33
CA ALA A 2 -31.42 20.89 8.29
C ALA A 2 -30.15 21.72 8.56
N SER A 3 -29.08 21.07 9.02
CA SER A 3 -27.87 21.70 9.55
C SER A 3 -27.10 22.55 8.53
N THR A 4 -26.88 23.83 8.85
CA THR A 4 -26.10 24.81 8.06
C THR A 4 -24.60 24.82 8.41
N LYS A 5 -24.05 23.71 8.91
CA LYS A 5 -22.60 23.64 9.23
C LYS A 5 -21.76 23.43 7.97
N LYS A 6 -21.07 24.50 7.53
CA LYS A 6 -19.94 24.42 6.59
C LYS A 6 -18.90 23.41 7.13
N ILE A 7 -18.57 22.41 6.33
CA ILE A 7 -17.39 21.57 6.55
C ILE A 7 -16.23 22.19 5.77
N ALA A 8 -15.17 22.58 6.47
CA ALA A 8 -13.94 23.01 5.81
C ALA A 8 -13.21 21.78 5.25
N ALA A 9 -12.98 21.74 3.94
CA ALA A 9 -12.18 20.71 3.31
C ALA A 9 -10.69 20.97 3.56
N THR A 10 -9.97 19.98 4.10
CA THR A 10 -8.51 19.97 4.12
C THR A 10 -7.97 19.36 2.83
N TYR A 11 -6.98 20.02 2.22
CA TYR A 11 -6.53 19.76 0.86
C TYR A 11 -5.51 18.62 0.74
N SER A 12 -5.32 18.11 -0.49
CA SER A 12 -4.39 17.03 -0.83
C SER A 12 -3.05 17.58 -1.39
N PRO A 13 -1.88 16.99 -1.04
CA PRO A 13 -0.56 17.39 -1.55
C PRO A 13 -0.37 17.30 -3.08
N LYS A 14 -1.32 16.73 -3.84
CA LYS A 14 -1.22 16.62 -5.30
C LYS A 14 -1.48 17.94 -6.04
N LEU A 15 -2.01 18.96 -5.35
CA LEU A 15 -2.31 20.27 -5.93
C LEU A 15 -1.03 21.08 -6.24
N ASP A 16 0.02 20.93 -5.42
CA ASP A 16 1.29 21.64 -5.61
C ASP A 16 2.04 21.17 -6.87
N LEU A 17 1.99 19.86 -7.17
CA LEU A 17 2.55 19.28 -8.41
C LEU A 17 1.81 19.75 -9.65
N MET A 18 0.47 19.86 -9.58
CA MET A 18 -0.34 20.43 -10.66
C MET A 18 -0.01 21.92 -10.88
N ALA A 19 0.14 22.69 -9.80
CA ALA A 19 0.46 24.10 -9.87
C ALA A 19 1.87 24.36 -10.46
N ALA A 20 2.87 23.56 -10.05
CA ALA A 20 4.22 23.60 -10.63
C ALA A 20 4.20 23.31 -12.14
N HIS A 21 3.45 22.30 -12.58
CA HIS A 21 3.36 21.98 -14.01
C HIS A 21 2.66 23.07 -14.84
N ILE A 22 1.61 23.69 -14.29
CA ILE A 22 0.94 24.84 -14.94
C ILE A 22 1.89 26.03 -15.06
N LYS A 23 2.70 26.29 -14.03
CA LYS A 23 3.72 27.35 -14.03
C LYS A 23 4.77 27.12 -15.12
N ASP A 24 5.35 25.92 -15.17
CA ASP A 24 6.35 25.56 -16.18
C ASP A 24 5.76 25.65 -17.60
N PHE A 25 4.50 25.24 -17.80
CA PHE A 25 3.78 25.38 -19.05
C PHE A 25 3.61 26.85 -19.47
N LEU A 26 3.16 27.73 -18.56
CA LEU A 26 2.98 29.15 -18.85
C LEU A 26 4.31 29.87 -19.16
N GLN A 27 5.40 29.44 -18.53
CA GLN A 27 6.74 30.00 -18.75
C GLN A 27 7.40 29.51 -20.05
N SER A 28 7.08 28.29 -20.51
CA SER A 28 7.67 27.67 -21.71
C SER A 28 6.88 27.86 -23.01
N ASN A 29 5.60 28.24 -22.95
CA ASN A 29 4.76 28.45 -24.14
C ASN A 29 4.69 29.93 -24.59
N HIS A 30 5.36 30.27 -25.69
CA HIS A 30 5.33 31.62 -26.27
C HIS A 30 4.14 31.87 -27.22
N ASN A 31 3.20 30.93 -27.36
CA ASN A 31 2.01 31.08 -28.21
C ASN A 31 0.88 31.79 -27.46
N GLN A 32 0.64 33.07 -27.77
CA GLN A 32 -0.38 33.91 -27.12
C GLN A 32 -1.80 33.29 -27.08
N GLN A 33 -2.24 32.59 -28.14
CA GLN A 33 -3.56 31.94 -28.14
C GLN A 33 -3.62 30.75 -27.17
N THR A 34 -2.50 30.05 -26.99
CA THR A 34 -2.40 28.94 -26.04
C THR A 34 -2.36 29.45 -24.60
N THR A 35 -1.57 30.50 -24.34
CA THR A 35 -1.49 31.16 -23.02
C THR A 35 -2.85 31.76 -22.61
N ALA A 36 -3.55 32.45 -23.51
CA ALA A 36 -4.89 32.98 -23.24
C ALA A 36 -5.92 31.88 -22.89
N ARG A 37 -5.84 30.72 -23.56
CA ARG A 37 -6.69 29.56 -23.24
C ARG A 37 -6.34 28.92 -21.89
N ALA A 38 -5.08 28.92 -21.50
CA ALA A 38 -4.65 28.47 -20.18
C ALA A 38 -5.14 29.42 -19.08
N HIS A 39 -5.02 30.73 -19.27
CA HIS A 39 -5.58 31.73 -18.35
C HIS A 39 -7.10 31.59 -18.17
N LYS A 40 -7.85 31.29 -19.25
CA LYS A 40 -9.28 30.99 -19.15
C LYS A 40 -9.55 29.75 -18.28
N GLY A 41 -8.83 28.64 -18.51
CA GLY A 41 -8.99 27.43 -17.68
C GLY A 41 -8.64 27.64 -16.20
N ILE A 42 -7.64 28.48 -15.92
CA ILE A 42 -7.29 28.91 -14.55
C ILE A 42 -8.41 29.77 -13.95
N ALA A 43 -8.98 30.72 -14.71
CA ALA A 43 -10.10 31.54 -14.26
C ALA A 43 -11.35 30.70 -13.97
N ASP A 44 -11.72 29.77 -14.86
CA ASP A 44 -12.86 28.85 -14.69
C ASP A 44 -12.65 27.94 -13.45
N PHE A 45 -11.41 27.52 -13.16
CA PHE A 45 -11.05 26.76 -11.96
C PHE A 45 -11.12 27.61 -10.68
N CYS A 46 -10.56 28.82 -10.70
CA CYS A 46 -10.57 29.76 -9.57
C CYS A 46 -11.98 30.27 -9.23
N TYR A 47 -12.85 30.47 -10.23
CA TYR A 47 -14.24 30.91 -10.04
C TYR A 47 -15.06 29.95 -9.17
N ASN A 48 -14.76 28.65 -9.22
CA ASN A 48 -15.44 27.61 -8.45
C ASN A 48 -14.86 27.41 -7.03
N ASN A 49 -13.94 28.27 -6.58
CA ASN A 49 -13.23 28.15 -5.30
C ASN A 49 -13.24 29.47 -4.51
N SER A 50 -12.81 29.45 -3.24
CA SER A 50 -12.82 30.64 -2.38
C SER A 50 -11.69 31.63 -2.71
N ASP A 51 -11.92 32.92 -2.45
CA ASP A 51 -10.95 34.01 -2.72
C ASP A 51 -9.56 33.72 -2.14
N GLN A 52 -9.50 33.16 -0.92
CA GLN A 52 -8.25 32.82 -0.24
C GLN A 52 -7.52 31.64 -0.91
N PHE A 53 -8.26 30.66 -1.46
CA PHE A 53 -7.68 29.58 -2.27
C PHE A 53 -7.16 30.14 -3.60
N THR A 54 -7.99 30.92 -4.30
CA THR A 54 -7.65 31.56 -5.58
C THR A 54 -6.37 32.40 -5.47
N ALA A 55 -6.27 33.25 -4.45
CA ALA A 55 -5.08 34.05 -4.18
C ALA A 55 -3.83 33.23 -3.75
N SER A 56 -3.99 31.97 -3.34
CA SER A 56 -2.85 31.08 -3.07
C SER A 56 -2.44 30.29 -4.32
N PHE A 57 -3.41 29.76 -5.05
CA PHE A 57 -3.20 28.96 -6.26
C PHE A 57 -2.58 29.81 -7.38
N LEU A 58 -3.07 31.04 -7.59
CA LEU A 58 -2.52 31.97 -8.58
C LEU A 58 -1.03 32.28 -8.36
N ARG A 59 -0.62 32.48 -7.09
CA ARG A 59 0.79 32.63 -6.72
C ARG A 59 1.62 31.36 -6.96
N GLN A 60 1.05 30.17 -6.74
CA GLN A 60 1.74 28.90 -7.02
C GLN A 60 1.96 28.67 -8.52
N VAL A 61 0.97 29.00 -9.37
CA VAL A 61 1.09 28.90 -10.84
C VAL A 61 1.89 30.05 -11.48
N GLY A 62 2.29 31.06 -10.70
CA GLY A 62 3.10 32.19 -11.19
C GLY A 62 2.32 33.22 -12.00
N VAL A 63 1.05 33.45 -11.67
CA VAL A 63 0.18 34.46 -12.29
C VAL A 63 -0.25 35.46 -11.23
N ASP A 64 0.25 36.70 -11.31
CA ASP A 64 -0.03 37.73 -10.29
C ASP A 64 -1.47 38.28 -10.40
N GLU A 65 -1.97 38.48 -11.62
CA GLU A 65 -3.36 38.89 -11.91
C GLU A 65 -3.90 38.14 -13.13
N LEU A 66 -5.19 37.77 -13.09
CA LEU A 66 -5.92 37.25 -14.25
C LEU A 66 -6.45 38.42 -15.09
N SER A 67 -6.14 38.46 -16.39
CA SER A 67 -6.84 39.35 -17.33
C SER A 67 -8.23 38.81 -17.61
N TRP A 68 -9.24 39.42 -16.97
CA TRP A 68 -10.65 39.08 -17.11
C TRP A 68 -11.22 39.49 -18.48
N ASP A 69 -10.54 40.38 -19.22
CA ASP A 69 -11.04 41.01 -20.46
C ASP A 69 -11.22 40.05 -21.64
N ASN A 70 -10.62 38.85 -21.59
CA ASN A 70 -10.76 37.82 -22.63
C ASN A 70 -11.63 36.62 -22.21
N LEU A 71 -12.33 36.71 -21.08
CA LEU A 71 -13.47 35.83 -20.80
C LEU A 71 -14.65 36.29 -21.68
N GLY A 72 -14.63 35.83 -22.94
CA GLY A 72 -15.77 35.96 -23.85
C GLY A 72 -17.05 35.56 -23.11
N ALA A 73 -18.02 36.47 -23.12
CA ALA A 73 -18.99 36.67 -22.04
C ALA A 73 -19.47 35.39 -21.33
N ILE A 74 -19.48 35.45 -19.99
CA ILE A 74 -20.27 34.52 -19.16
C ILE A 74 -21.64 34.38 -19.82
N PRO A 75 -22.15 33.15 -20.04
CA PRO A 75 -23.48 32.96 -20.60
C PRO A 75 -24.48 33.86 -19.89
N GLY A 76 -25.08 34.81 -20.61
CA GLY A 76 -26.02 35.76 -20.03
C GLY A 76 -27.13 35.01 -19.29
N GLU A 77 -27.75 35.63 -18.28
CA GLU A 77 -28.77 34.95 -17.47
C GLU A 77 -29.88 34.30 -18.31
N GLU A 78 -30.17 34.86 -19.49
CA GLU A 78 -31.07 34.33 -20.50
C GLU A 78 -30.67 32.95 -21.06
N LEU A 79 -29.37 32.69 -21.30
CA LEU A 79 -28.90 31.38 -21.79
C LEU A 79 -28.97 30.32 -20.68
N LEU A 80 -28.57 30.68 -19.45
CA LEU A 80 -28.69 29.78 -18.29
C LEU A 80 -30.15 29.48 -17.98
N ARG A 81 -31.03 30.49 -18.04
CA ARG A 81 -32.48 30.33 -17.91
C ARG A 81 -33.04 29.40 -18.98
N SER A 82 -32.71 29.64 -20.26
CA SER A 82 -33.12 28.77 -21.38
C SER A 82 -32.68 27.31 -21.16
N PHE A 83 -31.48 27.11 -20.63
CA PHE A 83 -30.97 25.79 -20.28
C PHE A 83 -31.80 25.10 -19.17
N TYR A 84 -32.11 25.78 -18.06
CA TYR A 84 -32.99 25.21 -17.01
C TYR A 84 -34.43 24.97 -17.50
N GLU A 85 -34.94 25.85 -18.38
CA GLU A 85 -36.23 25.67 -19.06
C GLU A 85 -36.24 24.50 -20.06
N GLN A 86 -35.08 24.04 -20.54
CA GLN A 86 -34.95 22.79 -21.30
C GLN A 86 -34.92 21.56 -20.39
N LEU A 87 -34.19 21.60 -19.26
CA LEU A 87 -34.24 20.52 -18.26
C LEU A 87 -35.68 20.30 -17.73
N ALA A 88 -36.48 21.36 -17.63
CA ALA A 88 -37.88 21.29 -17.22
C ALA A 88 -38.80 20.51 -18.19
N LYS A 89 -38.33 20.19 -19.41
CA LYS A 89 -39.06 19.43 -20.44
C LYS A 89 -38.71 17.94 -20.47
N LEU A 90 -37.74 17.51 -19.67
CA LEU A 90 -37.37 16.09 -19.55
C LEU A 90 -38.45 15.32 -18.78
N ASP A 91 -38.64 14.04 -19.12
CA ASP A 91 -39.59 13.19 -18.43
C ASP A 91 -38.99 12.72 -17.09
N GLY A 92 -39.45 13.33 -16.01
CA GLY A 92 -39.00 13.02 -14.65
C GLY A 92 -38.53 14.23 -13.85
N GLU A 93 -38.03 13.97 -12.65
CA GLU A 93 -37.54 14.99 -11.73
C GLU A 93 -36.00 15.05 -11.75
N CYS A 94 -35.42 16.24 -11.93
CA CYS A 94 -33.97 16.40 -12.06
C CYS A 94 -33.26 16.26 -10.70
N VAL A 95 -32.17 15.48 -10.69
CA VAL A 95 -31.39 15.12 -9.50
C VAL A 95 -29.93 15.54 -9.68
N PHE A 96 -29.43 16.41 -8.81
CA PHE A 96 -28.15 17.09 -8.97
C PHE A 96 -27.07 16.56 -8.00
N LEU A 97 -25.82 16.41 -8.46
CA LEU A 97 -24.70 15.92 -7.64
C LEU A 97 -23.95 17.04 -6.91
N LEU A 98 -24.31 17.26 -5.63
CA LEU A 98 -24.17 18.56 -4.96
C LEU A 98 -22.76 19.15 -4.78
N LYS A 99 -21.68 18.37 -4.97
CA LYS A 99 -20.31 18.87 -4.71
C LYS A 99 -20.00 20.13 -5.52
N ASP A 100 -20.40 20.13 -6.79
CA ASP A 100 -20.05 21.17 -7.76
C ASP A 100 -21.30 21.74 -8.49
N THR A 101 -22.53 21.29 -8.12
CA THR A 101 -23.78 21.65 -8.82
C THR A 101 -24.86 22.32 -7.95
N GLN A 102 -24.56 22.64 -6.68
CA GLN A 102 -25.54 23.22 -5.74
C GLN A 102 -26.22 24.50 -6.29
N HIS A 103 -25.45 25.42 -6.88
CA HIS A 103 -25.99 26.66 -7.44
C HIS A 103 -26.91 26.41 -8.66
N ALA A 104 -26.63 25.38 -9.45
CA ALA A 104 -27.47 25.00 -10.59
C ALA A 104 -28.79 24.38 -10.15
N LEU A 105 -28.78 23.57 -9.09
CA LEU A 105 -29.99 23.08 -8.44
C LEU A 105 -30.86 24.24 -7.94
N GLU A 106 -30.28 25.21 -7.23
CA GLU A 106 -31.00 26.38 -6.69
C GLU A 106 -31.68 27.20 -7.81
N LYS A 107 -30.97 27.45 -8.92
CA LYS A 107 -31.53 28.15 -10.09
C LYS A 107 -32.61 27.31 -10.79
N TYR A 108 -32.45 25.99 -10.93
CA TYR A 108 -33.45 25.10 -11.49
C TYR A 108 -34.72 25.03 -10.63
N GLN A 109 -34.57 24.90 -9.31
CA GLN A 109 -35.69 24.91 -8.35
C GLN A 109 -36.44 26.24 -8.39
N ALA A 110 -35.75 27.38 -8.47
CA ALA A 110 -36.37 28.69 -8.59
C ALA A 110 -37.22 28.88 -9.87
N ILE A 111 -36.95 28.10 -10.93
CA ILE A 111 -37.69 28.15 -12.20
C ILE A 111 -38.82 27.10 -12.23
N THR A 112 -38.67 25.97 -11.54
CA THR A 112 -39.51 24.77 -11.75
C THR A 112 -40.28 24.26 -10.53
N ASP A 113 -39.91 24.68 -9.30
CA ASP A 113 -40.35 24.09 -8.02
C ASP A 113 -40.13 22.56 -7.92
N LYS A 114 -39.15 22.03 -8.67
CA LYS A 114 -38.84 20.60 -8.79
C LYS A 114 -37.35 20.32 -8.58
N GLY A 115 -37.05 19.05 -8.32
CA GLY A 115 -35.70 18.55 -8.28
C GLY A 115 -35.05 18.69 -6.92
N PHE A 116 -34.01 17.89 -6.70
CA PHE A 116 -33.29 17.83 -5.44
C PHE A 116 -31.83 17.43 -5.66
N GLY A 117 -31.01 17.59 -4.62
CA GLY A 117 -29.60 17.26 -4.67
C GLY A 117 -29.28 15.99 -3.89
N ILE A 118 -28.31 15.20 -4.37
CA ILE A 118 -27.68 14.15 -3.57
C ILE A 118 -26.21 14.51 -3.36
N LEU A 119 -25.76 14.48 -2.10
CA LEU A 119 -24.35 14.66 -1.76
C LEU A 119 -23.59 13.33 -1.93
N VAL A 120 -23.34 12.97 -3.17
CA VAL A 120 -22.45 11.85 -3.54
C VAL A 120 -21.12 12.41 -4.03
N ASN A 121 -20.01 11.86 -3.55
CA ASN A 121 -18.66 12.30 -3.89
C ASN A 121 -17.64 11.19 -3.57
N ARG A 122 -16.35 11.41 -3.81
CA ARG A 122 -15.29 10.42 -3.51
C ARG A 122 -15.41 9.86 -2.09
N SER A 123 -15.60 10.67 -1.04
CA SER A 123 -15.68 10.18 0.33
C SER A 123 -16.97 9.41 0.68
N PHE A 124 -18.09 9.63 -0.01
CA PHE A 124 -19.33 8.86 0.20
C PHE A 124 -19.12 7.36 0.04
N LEU A 125 -18.33 6.94 -0.96
CA LEU A 125 -18.08 5.52 -1.25
C LEU A 125 -17.03 4.88 -0.36
N GLN A 126 -16.23 5.65 0.36
CA GLN A 126 -15.03 5.13 1.01
C GLN A 126 -15.37 4.43 2.31
N ARG A 127 -14.89 3.21 2.51
CA ARG A 127 -14.98 2.52 3.82
C ARG A 127 -14.16 3.24 4.89
N ASP A 128 -12.95 3.66 4.54
CA ASP A 128 -11.94 4.10 5.52
C ASP A 128 -11.18 5.39 5.12
N GLY A 129 -11.65 6.16 4.12
CA GLY A 129 -11.05 7.46 3.74
C GLY A 129 -9.92 7.45 2.69
N GLY A 130 -10.07 6.71 1.59
CA GLY A 130 -9.09 6.65 0.49
C GLY A 130 -9.64 5.92 -0.73
N GLU A 131 -8.93 5.94 -1.85
CA GLU A 131 -9.58 5.88 -3.17
C GLU A 131 -9.93 4.48 -3.72
N ASP A 132 -9.58 3.39 -3.04
CA ASP A 132 -9.80 2.02 -3.53
C ASP A 132 -11.26 1.72 -3.92
N ASP A 133 -12.24 2.14 -3.12
CA ASP A 133 -13.67 1.98 -3.42
C ASP A 133 -14.08 2.77 -4.69
N TYR A 134 -13.50 3.95 -4.89
CA TYR A 134 -13.74 4.74 -6.11
C TYR A 134 -13.07 4.08 -7.32
N PHE A 135 -11.83 3.59 -7.18
CA PHE A 135 -11.12 2.85 -8.22
C PHE A 135 -11.79 1.52 -8.58
N THR A 136 -12.47 0.85 -7.63
CA THR A 136 -13.34 -0.29 -7.93
C THR A 136 -14.43 0.13 -8.91
N LEU A 137 -15.16 1.22 -8.67
CA LEU A 137 -16.19 1.69 -9.59
C LEU A 137 -15.63 2.16 -10.95
N VAL A 138 -14.49 2.86 -10.97
CA VAL A 138 -13.81 3.23 -12.23
C VAL A 138 -13.43 1.97 -13.03
N SER A 139 -12.94 0.93 -12.36
CA SER A 139 -12.63 -0.37 -12.97
C SER A 139 -13.87 -1.06 -13.54
N LEU A 140 -15.04 -0.93 -12.88
CA LEU A 140 -16.32 -1.42 -13.40
C LEU A 140 -16.72 -0.66 -14.69
N VAL A 141 -16.64 0.67 -14.69
CA VAL A 141 -16.91 1.49 -15.90
C VAL A 141 -16.01 1.04 -17.05
N TYR A 142 -14.71 0.88 -16.79
CA TYR A 142 -13.73 0.46 -17.79
C TYR A 142 -13.99 -0.94 -18.38
N GLN A 143 -14.29 -1.93 -17.54
CA GLN A 143 -14.66 -3.29 -18.00
C GLN A 143 -15.92 -3.23 -18.89
N SER A 144 -16.92 -2.46 -18.48
CA SER A 144 -18.17 -2.27 -19.22
C SER A 144 -17.92 -1.63 -20.59
N VAL A 145 -17.05 -0.61 -20.67
CA VAL A 145 -16.65 0.01 -21.95
C VAL A 145 -15.94 -0.97 -22.88
N LYS A 146 -15.04 -1.82 -22.35
CA LYS A 146 -14.33 -2.83 -23.16
C LYS A 146 -15.25 -3.88 -23.80
N GLU A 147 -16.36 -4.21 -23.13
CA GLU A 147 -17.31 -5.23 -23.57
C GLU A 147 -18.37 -4.71 -24.55
N SER A 148 -18.45 -3.38 -24.75
CA SER A 148 -19.61 -2.72 -25.34
C SER A 148 -19.35 -2.08 -26.70
N ARG A 149 -20.42 -1.83 -27.44
CA ARG A 149 -20.40 -1.24 -28.80
C ARG A 149 -21.24 0.04 -28.91
N ASP A 150 -22.22 0.17 -28.02
CA ASP A 150 -23.18 1.27 -27.94
C ASP A 150 -23.57 1.53 -26.46
N VAL A 151 -24.50 2.47 -26.21
CA VAL A 151 -24.82 2.93 -24.84
C VAL A 151 -25.70 1.92 -24.13
N ALA A 152 -26.55 1.21 -24.87
CA ALA A 152 -27.40 0.14 -24.33
C ALA A 152 -26.52 -1.00 -23.82
N THR A 153 -25.59 -1.48 -24.64
CA THR A 153 -24.62 -2.52 -24.26
C THR A 153 -23.70 -2.05 -23.12
N LEU A 154 -23.26 -0.78 -23.10
CA LEU A 154 -22.48 -0.21 -22.00
C LEU A 154 -23.25 -0.25 -20.67
N LEU A 155 -24.51 0.20 -20.68
CA LEU A 155 -25.33 0.21 -19.48
C LEU A 155 -25.66 -1.21 -19.01
N ASP A 156 -26.00 -2.13 -19.92
CA ASP A 156 -26.26 -3.52 -19.57
C ASP A 156 -25.02 -4.23 -18.99
N ALA A 157 -23.84 -4.03 -19.59
CA ALA A 157 -22.57 -4.52 -19.03
C ALA A 157 -22.30 -3.91 -17.65
N TYR A 158 -22.44 -2.59 -17.51
CA TYR A 158 -22.21 -1.90 -16.23
C TYR A 158 -23.18 -2.38 -15.14
N PHE A 159 -24.46 -2.54 -15.46
CA PHE A 159 -25.43 -3.09 -14.51
C PHE A 159 -25.08 -4.54 -14.13
N ALA A 160 -24.63 -5.39 -15.06
CA ALA A 160 -24.20 -6.75 -14.74
C ALA A 160 -22.92 -6.80 -13.87
N HIS A 161 -21.96 -5.89 -14.08
CA HIS A 161 -20.78 -5.76 -13.23
C HIS A 161 -21.12 -5.19 -11.84
N PHE A 162 -21.95 -4.15 -11.78
CA PHE A 162 -22.45 -3.55 -10.55
C PHE A 162 -23.28 -4.54 -9.71
N ASP A 163 -24.11 -5.35 -10.37
CA ASP A 163 -24.93 -6.35 -9.71
C ASP A 163 -24.09 -7.48 -9.08
N ARG A 164 -22.97 -7.87 -9.73
CA ARG A 164 -21.94 -8.76 -9.17
C ARG A 164 -21.21 -8.10 -7.99
N LEU A 165 -20.75 -6.85 -8.14
CA LEU A 165 -20.08 -6.10 -7.07
C LEU A 165 -20.93 -6.04 -5.81
N THR A 166 -22.18 -5.59 -5.93
CA THR A 166 -23.12 -5.44 -4.80
C THR A 166 -23.71 -6.75 -4.27
N LYS A 167 -23.45 -7.90 -4.93
CA LYS A 167 -23.71 -9.24 -4.36
C LYS A 167 -22.55 -9.71 -3.48
N ASN A 168 -21.32 -9.46 -3.92
CA ASN A 168 -20.11 -9.89 -3.22
C ASN A 168 -19.69 -8.91 -2.12
N ASP A 169 -20.08 -7.64 -2.23
CA ASP A 169 -19.64 -6.56 -1.37
C ASP A 169 -20.80 -5.86 -0.65
N ARG A 170 -20.86 -6.06 0.67
CA ARG A 170 -21.91 -5.48 1.54
C ARG A 170 -21.84 -3.96 1.65
N HIS A 171 -20.67 -3.35 1.51
CA HIS A 171 -20.51 -1.90 1.62
C HIS A 171 -21.07 -1.19 0.40
N PHE A 172 -20.69 -1.62 -0.81
CA PHE A 172 -21.31 -1.09 -2.04
C PHE A 172 -22.82 -1.34 -2.07
N ALA A 173 -23.28 -2.51 -1.60
CA ALA A 173 -24.71 -2.78 -1.45
C ALA A 173 -25.40 -1.82 -0.48
N SER A 174 -24.75 -1.48 0.64
CA SER A 174 -25.26 -0.50 1.61
C SER A 174 -25.33 0.90 1.00
N LYS A 175 -24.26 1.34 0.32
CA LYS A 175 -24.18 2.67 -0.29
C LYS A 175 -25.14 2.85 -1.46
N ALA A 176 -25.38 1.80 -2.24
CA ALA A 176 -26.39 1.79 -3.28
C ALA A 176 -27.82 1.88 -2.71
N LYS A 177 -28.10 1.17 -1.61
CA LYS A 177 -29.39 1.31 -0.90
C LYS A 177 -29.58 2.73 -0.34
N GLU A 178 -28.56 3.32 0.26
CA GLU A 178 -28.58 4.69 0.80
C GLU A 178 -29.00 5.71 -0.28
N VAL A 179 -28.42 5.64 -1.48
CA VAL A 179 -28.84 6.47 -2.63
C VAL A 179 -30.29 6.19 -3.05
N ALA A 180 -30.69 4.92 -3.14
CA ALA A 180 -32.03 4.55 -3.59
C ALA A 180 -33.15 4.85 -2.57
N GLU A 181 -32.84 4.80 -1.27
CA GLU A 181 -33.71 5.23 -0.18
C GLU A 181 -33.82 6.77 -0.17
N TYR A 182 -32.71 7.47 -0.35
CA TYR A 182 -32.69 8.93 -0.45
C TYR A 182 -33.54 9.42 -1.63
N VAL A 183 -33.36 8.88 -2.84
CA VAL A 183 -34.19 9.24 -4.00
C VAL A 183 -35.67 8.97 -3.75
N ARG A 184 -36.04 7.78 -3.26
CA ARG A 184 -37.43 7.43 -2.94
C ARG A 184 -38.08 8.36 -1.91
N ALA A 185 -37.30 8.91 -0.98
CA ALA A 185 -37.80 9.82 0.04
C ALA A 185 -37.97 11.28 -0.45
N HIS A 186 -37.32 11.67 -1.55
CA HIS A 186 -37.27 13.06 -2.01
C HIS A 186 -37.95 13.30 -3.37
N THR A 187 -38.06 12.29 -4.24
CA THR A 187 -38.78 12.47 -5.51
C THR A 187 -40.29 12.38 -5.34
N LYS A 188 -41.02 13.18 -6.12
CA LYS A 188 -42.48 13.09 -6.31
C LYS A 188 -42.85 12.34 -7.60
N SER A 189 -41.86 11.79 -8.31
CA SER A 189 -41.97 11.20 -9.65
C SER A 189 -41.58 9.72 -9.65
N ASN A 190 -42.19 8.93 -10.55
CA ASN A 190 -41.72 7.57 -10.85
C ASN A 190 -40.58 7.55 -11.89
N ALA A 191 -40.12 8.72 -12.33
CA ALA A 191 -38.96 8.90 -13.20
C ALA A 191 -38.05 10.01 -12.63
N VAL A 192 -36.75 9.73 -12.52
CA VAL A 192 -35.73 10.71 -12.12
C VAL A 192 -34.65 10.84 -13.17
N VAL A 193 -34.10 12.04 -13.29
CA VAL A 193 -33.09 12.40 -14.29
C VAL A 193 -31.86 12.93 -13.58
N PHE A 194 -30.79 12.14 -13.52
CA PHE A 194 -29.52 12.58 -12.93
C PHE A 194 -28.84 13.62 -13.83
N VAL A 195 -28.50 14.79 -13.28
CA VAL A 195 -27.84 15.89 -13.97
C VAL A 195 -26.42 16.06 -13.44
N ASP A 196 -25.43 15.77 -14.28
CA ASP A 196 -24.00 15.96 -13.98
C ASP A 196 -23.40 17.14 -14.76
N LEU A 197 -22.93 18.15 -14.01
CA LEU A 197 -22.22 19.32 -14.52
C LEU A 197 -20.73 19.31 -14.10
N GLY A 198 -20.31 18.35 -13.27
CA GLY A 198 -19.07 18.37 -12.50
C GLY A 198 -18.09 17.25 -12.82
N PHE A 199 -18.22 16.59 -13.98
CA PHE A 199 -17.39 15.46 -14.42
C PHE A 199 -17.46 14.24 -13.47
N GLN A 200 -18.61 13.98 -12.87
CA GLN A 200 -18.82 12.88 -11.92
C GLN A 200 -19.49 11.65 -12.57
N PHE A 201 -19.12 11.32 -13.80
CA PHE A 201 -19.69 10.22 -14.60
C PHE A 201 -19.77 8.88 -13.84
N THR A 202 -18.70 8.48 -13.14
CA THR A 202 -18.65 7.26 -12.32
C THR A 202 -19.71 7.25 -11.21
N PHE A 203 -19.98 8.40 -10.60
CA PHE A 203 -21.03 8.55 -9.58
C PHE A 203 -22.43 8.53 -10.17
N SER A 204 -22.59 9.11 -11.35
CA SER A 204 -23.87 9.12 -12.05
C SER A 204 -24.30 7.71 -12.45
N LEU A 205 -23.38 6.92 -13.02
CA LEU A 205 -23.60 5.49 -13.30
C LEU A 205 -23.87 4.69 -12.01
N PHE A 206 -23.11 4.94 -10.94
CA PHE A 206 -23.36 4.31 -9.63
C PHE A 206 -24.78 4.60 -9.12
N CYS A 207 -25.22 5.86 -9.19
CA CYS A 207 -26.55 6.25 -8.75
C CYS A 207 -27.63 5.64 -9.63
N GLN A 208 -27.49 5.67 -10.96
CA GLN A 208 -28.44 5.05 -11.88
C GLN A 208 -28.59 3.54 -11.62
N ALA A 209 -27.47 2.83 -11.42
CA ALA A 209 -27.48 1.41 -11.09
C ALA A 209 -28.09 1.12 -9.71
N ALA A 210 -27.83 1.99 -8.73
CA ALA A 210 -28.45 1.92 -7.41
C ALA A 210 -29.98 2.09 -7.50
N ILE A 211 -30.49 3.05 -8.27
CA ILE A 211 -31.93 3.25 -8.47
C ILE A 211 -32.53 2.04 -9.20
N LYS A 212 -31.97 1.63 -10.35
CA LYS A 212 -32.45 0.48 -11.13
C LYS A 212 -32.51 -0.82 -10.32
N LYS A 213 -31.60 -1.01 -9.35
CA LYS A 213 -31.54 -2.21 -8.51
C LYS A 213 -32.40 -2.15 -7.23
N TYR A 214 -32.49 -1.00 -6.56
CA TYR A 214 -33.03 -0.93 -5.19
C TYR A 214 -34.27 -0.03 -5.02
N SER A 215 -34.66 0.76 -6.02
CA SER A 215 -35.80 1.68 -5.90
C SER A 215 -37.17 1.08 -6.28
N GLY A 216 -37.19 -0.05 -7.00
CA GLY A 216 -38.43 -0.66 -7.49
C GLY A 216 -38.92 0.01 -8.78
N ASN A 217 -40.01 0.78 -8.70
CA ASN A 217 -40.72 1.32 -9.86
C ASN A 217 -40.17 2.67 -10.37
N ILE A 218 -39.09 3.20 -9.80
CA ILE A 218 -38.50 4.48 -10.25
C ILE A 218 -37.54 4.21 -11.41
N SER A 219 -37.85 4.74 -12.60
CA SER A 219 -36.88 4.81 -13.69
C SER A 219 -35.83 5.88 -13.40
N ALA A 220 -34.58 5.62 -13.81
CA ALA A 220 -33.49 6.57 -13.69
C ALA A 220 -32.78 6.71 -15.03
N ASP A 221 -32.84 7.92 -15.60
CA ASP A 221 -32.04 8.34 -16.73
C ASP A 221 -30.95 9.32 -16.32
N PHE A 222 -30.02 9.59 -17.23
CA PHE A 222 -28.82 10.37 -16.97
C PHE A 222 -28.54 11.38 -18.09
N TYR A 223 -28.28 12.62 -17.70
CA TYR A 223 -27.93 13.74 -18.56
C TYR A 223 -26.64 14.40 -18.04
N SER A 224 -25.62 14.46 -18.89
CA SER A 224 -24.35 15.15 -18.61
C SER A 224 -24.15 16.29 -19.58
N LEU A 225 -23.73 17.45 -19.09
CA LEU A 225 -23.58 18.68 -19.90
C LEU A 225 -22.13 19.05 -20.19
N THR A 226 -21.17 18.25 -19.72
CA THR A 226 -19.78 18.30 -20.16
C THR A 226 -19.54 17.48 -21.44
N ALA A 227 -20.62 16.95 -22.05
CA ALA A 227 -20.59 16.23 -23.33
C ALA A 227 -21.68 16.76 -24.30
N TYR A 228 -21.34 16.83 -25.59
CA TYR A 228 -22.08 17.51 -26.64
C TYR A 228 -22.58 16.48 -27.71
N PRO A 229 -23.20 16.84 -28.88
CA PRO A 229 -24.43 16.19 -29.37
C PRO A 229 -24.45 14.72 -29.85
N TRP A 230 -23.36 13.96 -29.79
CA TRP A 230 -23.26 12.77 -30.62
C TRP A 230 -23.69 11.44 -29.94
N LEU A 231 -23.56 11.13 -28.62
CA LEU A 231 -22.60 11.55 -27.58
C LEU A 231 -21.64 10.37 -27.23
N GLN A 232 -20.35 10.28 -27.63
CA GLN A 232 -19.73 10.69 -28.91
C GLN A 232 -20.51 10.04 -30.08
N LYS A 233 -20.00 9.76 -31.29
CA LYS A 233 -20.83 8.98 -32.27
C LYS A 233 -20.81 7.48 -31.91
N LEU A 234 -21.51 7.14 -30.82
CA LEU A 234 -20.94 6.76 -29.51
C LEU A 234 -19.41 6.68 -29.32
N PHE A 235 -18.67 6.17 -30.30
CA PHE A 235 -17.22 5.98 -30.27
C PHE A 235 -16.51 6.26 -31.60
N ASP A 236 -17.24 6.57 -32.68
CA ASP A 236 -16.92 6.24 -34.09
C ASP A 236 -15.42 6.22 -34.47
N GLY A 237 -14.82 5.03 -34.37
CA GLY A 237 -13.37 4.79 -34.49
C GLY A 237 -12.74 4.05 -33.28
N LYS A 238 -13.37 4.20 -32.11
CA LYS A 238 -12.92 3.86 -30.73
C LYS A 238 -12.02 4.93 -30.09
N TYR A 239 -12.46 5.37 -28.91
CA TYR A 239 -11.85 6.34 -27.99
C TYR A 239 -12.09 7.84 -28.29
N PHE A 240 -11.78 8.69 -27.32
CA PHE A 240 -12.52 9.93 -26.99
C PHE A 240 -11.93 11.19 -27.67
N SER A 241 -12.35 12.40 -27.26
CA SER A 241 -11.62 13.61 -27.66
C SER A 241 -10.24 13.66 -26.96
N PRO A 242 -9.18 14.15 -27.62
CA PRO A 242 -7.80 14.03 -27.11
C PRO A 242 -7.54 14.61 -25.71
N ARG A 243 -8.39 15.52 -25.22
CA ARG A 243 -8.30 16.08 -23.85
C ARG A 243 -8.91 15.18 -22.78
N ASN A 244 -9.99 14.47 -23.10
CA ASN A 244 -10.70 13.61 -22.15
C ASN A 244 -10.18 12.17 -22.21
N GLU A 245 -9.64 11.74 -23.36
CA GLU A 245 -8.73 10.59 -23.42
C GLU A 245 -7.60 10.80 -22.43
N PHE A 246 -6.82 11.88 -22.57
CA PHE A 246 -5.66 12.14 -21.72
C PHE A 246 -5.98 12.11 -20.23
N ALA A 247 -7.12 12.66 -19.78
CA ALA A 247 -7.47 12.64 -18.36
C ALA A 247 -7.86 11.24 -17.84
N LEU A 248 -8.72 10.51 -18.55
CA LEU A 248 -9.15 9.17 -18.11
C LEU A 248 -8.05 8.12 -18.32
N ASP A 249 -7.30 8.22 -19.42
CA ASP A 249 -6.12 7.41 -19.71
C ASP A 249 -5.00 7.72 -18.71
N ALA A 250 -4.77 8.98 -18.32
CA ALA A 250 -3.82 9.28 -17.24
C ALA A 250 -4.29 8.78 -15.86
N GLU A 251 -5.59 8.84 -15.51
CA GLU A 251 -6.09 8.21 -14.28
C GLU A 251 -5.93 6.68 -14.33
N LEU A 252 -6.26 6.03 -15.46
CA LEU A 252 -6.13 4.58 -15.65
C LEU A 252 -4.67 4.13 -15.67
N GLN A 253 -3.79 4.80 -16.41
CA GLN A 253 -2.35 4.57 -16.42
C GLN A 253 -1.74 4.86 -15.05
N ALA A 254 -2.23 5.86 -14.31
CA ALA A 254 -1.78 6.08 -12.93
C ALA A 254 -2.20 4.92 -12.02
N ILE A 255 -3.42 4.40 -12.13
CA ILE A 255 -3.90 3.23 -11.37
C ILE A 255 -3.14 1.95 -11.76
N GLU A 256 -2.90 1.73 -13.06
CA GLU A 256 -2.21 0.54 -13.56
C GLU A 256 -0.71 0.58 -13.25
N ARG A 257 -0.06 1.74 -13.45
CA ARG A 257 1.32 1.99 -13.00
C ARG A 257 1.44 1.86 -11.49
N TYR A 258 0.46 2.36 -10.73
CA TYR A 258 0.43 2.22 -9.29
C TYR A 258 0.29 0.76 -8.86
N ARG A 259 -0.70 0.01 -9.38
CA ARG A 259 -0.84 -1.43 -9.14
C ARG A 259 0.42 -2.19 -9.51
N LYS A 260 1.05 -1.85 -10.64
CA LYS A 260 2.32 -2.44 -11.07
C LYS A 260 3.45 -2.12 -10.09
N ILE A 261 3.56 -0.89 -9.60
CA ILE A 261 4.56 -0.50 -8.57
C ILE A 261 4.30 -1.23 -7.25
N ILE A 262 3.06 -1.31 -6.77
CA ILE A 262 2.71 -2.07 -5.56
C ILE A 262 3.02 -3.57 -5.75
N SER A 263 2.76 -4.13 -6.93
CA SER A 263 3.11 -5.51 -7.28
C SER A 263 4.61 -5.74 -7.30
N ASP A 264 5.35 -4.90 -8.01
CA ASP A 264 6.79 -4.95 -8.14
C ASP A 264 7.48 -4.85 -6.76
N ARG A 265 7.00 -3.95 -5.89
CA ARG A 265 7.46 -3.79 -4.51
C ARG A 265 7.07 -4.91 -3.55
N SER A 266 5.85 -5.42 -3.65
CA SER A 266 5.39 -6.51 -2.78
C SER A 266 6.12 -7.82 -3.10
N VAL A 267 6.30 -8.10 -4.40
CA VAL A 267 7.12 -9.20 -4.88
C VAL A 267 8.60 -8.97 -4.50
N GLY A 268 9.10 -7.75 -4.68
CA GLY A 268 10.44 -7.34 -4.26
C GLY A 268 10.71 -7.59 -2.79
N ALA A 269 9.74 -7.30 -1.90
CA ALA A 269 9.87 -7.54 -0.47
C ALA A 269 9.89 -9.05 -0.10
N LEU A 270 9.01 -9.87 -0.70
CA LEU A 270 9.01 -11.33 -0.46
C LEU A 270 10.27 -12.00 -1.01
N LEU A 271 10.60 -11.75 -2.27
CA LEU A 271 11.75 -12.35 -2.92
C LEU A 271 13.06 -11.81 -2.34
N GLY A 272 13.11 -10.50 -2.05
CA GLY A 272 14.24 -9.87 -1.40
C GLY A 272 14.55 -10.46 -0.03
N PHE A 273 13.52 -10.82 0.75
CA PHE A 273 13.73 -11.60 1.98
C PHE A 273 14.39 -12.94 1.71
N ALA A 274 13.85 -13.73 0.78
CA ALA A 274 14.38 -15.06 0.45
C ALA A 274 15.83 -15.02 -0.05
N ILE A 275 16.15 -14.02 -0.87
CA ILE A 275 17.51 -13.77 -1.37
C ILE A 275 18.46 -13.45 -0.21
N GLY A 276 18.09 -12.51 0.66
CA GLY A 276 18.91 -12.14 1.79
C GLY A 276 19.14 -13.30 2.76
N ASP A 277 18.10 -14.08 3.07
CA ASP A 277 18.16 -15.29 3.90
C ASP A 277 19.13 -16.33 3.31
N ALA A 278 19.02 -16.62 2.00
CA ALA A 278 19.91 -17.56 1.30
C ALA A 278 21.36 -17.03 1.13
N LEU A 279 21.57 -15.71 1.04
CA LEU A 279 22.89 -15.09 0.99
C LEU A 279 23.58 -15.06 2.35
N GLY A 280 22.85 -14.75 3.43
CA GLY A 280 23.40 -14.64 4.78
C GLY A 280 23.58 -15.97 5.51
N PHE A 281 22.80 -17.00 5.14
CA PHE A 281 22.85 -18.35 5.70
C PHE A 281 24.26 -18.98 5.82
N PRO A 282 25.16 -18.93 4.82
CA PRO A 282 26.47 -19.57 4.89
C PRO A 282 27.35 -19.10 6.06
N ALA A 283 27.15 -17.88 6.58
CA ALA A 283 27.86 -17.34 7.74
C ALA A 283 27.06 -17.42 9.06
N ALA A 284 25.78 -17.79 9.01
CA ALA A 284 24.87 -17.69 10.15
C ALA A 284 25.32 -18.60 11.31
N GLY A 285 25.55 -18.02 12.48
CA GLY A 285 26.02 -18.75 13.67
C GLY A 285 27.42 -19.36 13.56
N ILE A 286 28.24 -19.01 12.56
CA ILE A 286 29.61 -19.53 12.40
C ILE A 286 30.63 -18.54 12.94
N ASN A 287 31.57 -18.97 13.81
CA ASN A 287 32.60 -18.08 14.37
C ASN A 287 33.37 -17.34 13.26
N ALA A 288 33.74 -16.08 13.49
CA ALA A 288 34.42 -15.27 12.48
C ALA A 288 35.74 -15.89 12.02
N THR A 289 36.43 -16.58 12.93
CA THR A 289 37.68 -17.32 12.69
C THR A 289 37.51 -18.62 11.91
N ASP A 290 36.28 -19.13 11.80
CA ASP A 290 35.93 -20.32 11.01
C ASP A 290 35.46 -19.97 9.59
N ILE A 291 34.80 -18.82 9.40
CA ILE A 291 34.25 -18.36 8.11
C ILE A 291 35.28 -18.44 6.96
N PRO A 292 36.53 -17.91 7.07
CA PRO A 292 37.51 -17.98 5.99
C PRO A 292 37.90 -19.39 5.52
N LYS A 293 37.61 -20.45 6.31
CA LYS A 293 37.94 -21.84 5.96
C LYS A 293 37.07 -22.39 4.83
N PHE A 294 35.90 -21.79 4.60
CA PHE A 294 34.95 -22.20 3.55
C PHE A 294 34.38 -21.00 2.75
N LEU A 295 34.48 -19.76 3.28
CA LEU A 295 34.17 -18.49 2.61
C LEU A 295 35.39 -17.55 2.65
N PRO A 296 36.50 -17.87 1.95
CA PRO A 296 37.77 -17.13 2.06
C PRO A 296 37.68 -15.66 1.57
N ASN A 297 36.68 -15.33 0.75
CA ASN A 297 36.44 -13.99 0.21
C ASN A 297 35.22 -13.31 0.85
N GLY A 298 34.69 -13.86 1.96
CA GLY A 298 33.37 -13.50 2.47
C GLY A 298 32.24 -13.98 1.53
N ILE A 299 31.05 -13.41 1.70
CA ILE A 299 29.87 -13.67 0.86
C ILE A 299 29.86 -12.65 -0.28
N THR A 300 29.98 -13.14 -1.51
CA THR A 300 29.94 -12.33 -2.76
C THR A 300 28.79 -12.77 -3.68
N GLY A 301 27.85 -13.56 -3.16
CA GLY A 301 26.79 -14.24 -3.92
C GLY A 301 26.41 -15.57 -3.27
N PHE A 302 25.52 -16.33 -3.91
CA PHE A 302 25.12 -17.65 -3.40
C PHE A 302 26.31 -18.61 -3.34
N SER A 303 26.65 -19.06 -2.14
CA SER A 303 27.87 -19.83 -1.87
C SER A 303 27.62 -21.34 -1.83
N ASP A 304 28.65 -22.14 -2.18
CA ASP A 304 28.59 -23.60 -2.01
C ASP A 304 28.65 -23.97 -0.51
N ASN A 305 27.56 -24.54 -0.02
CA ASN A 305 27.40 -24.95 1.36
C ASN A 305 27.90 -26.38 1.64
N SER A 306 28.50 -27.09 0.67
CA SER A 306 29.01 -28.47 0.85
C SER A 306 30.00 -28.65 2.04
N LYS A 307 30.66 -27.57 2.47
CA LYS A 307 31.58 -27.51 3.62
C LYS A 307 30.99 -26.86 4.88
N HIS A 308 29.72 -26.44 4.84
CA HIS A 308 29.07 -25.76 5.96
C HIS A 308 28.93 -26.73 7.16
N PRO A 309 29.38 -26.36 8.39
CA PRO A 309 29.59 -27.32 9.47
C PRO A 309 28.30 -27.96 10.03
N TYR A 310 27.15 -27.31 9.83
CA TYR A 310 25.87 -27.74 10.41
C TYR A 310 24.85 -28.21 9.35
N PHE A 311 24.92 -27.69 8.13
CA PHE A 311 23.84 -27.81 7.12
C PHE A 311 24.40 -28.02 5.69
N SER A 312 25.39 -28.89 5.54
CA SER A 312 26.05 -29.18 4.25
C SER A 312 25.19 -29.87 3.19
N HIS A 313 23.94 -30.19 3.51
CA HIS A 313 22.97 -30.74 2.58
C HIS A 313 22.21 -29.67 1.78
N LEU A 314 22.25 -28.41 2.22
CA LEU A 314 21.72 -27.27 1.46
C LEU A 314 22.72 -26.89 0.36
N LYS A 315 22.19 -26.38 -0.75
CA LYS A 315 22.97 -25.92 -1.91
C LYS A 315 23.05 -24.39 -1.94
N ALA A 316 23.86 -23.86 -2.86
CA ALA A 316 23.83 -22.45 -3.20
C ALA A 316 22.39 -22.03 -3.59
N GLY A 317 21.93 -20.88 -3.10
CA GLY A 317 20.60 -20.34 -3.37
C GLY A 317 19.44 -20.98 -2.60
N GLN A 318 19.68 -21.97 -1.74
CA GLN A 318 18.64 -22.52 -0.86
C GLN A 318 18.52 -21.70 0.42
N TYR A 319 17.28 -21.43 0.82
CA TYR A 319 16.93 -20.60 1.97
C TYR A 319 16.71 -21.40 3.27
N THR A 320 16.62 -20.71 4.40
CA THR A 320 16.46 -21.29 5.74
C THR A 320 14.99 -21.45 6.12
N ASP A 321 14.74 -21.94 7.34
CA ASP A 321 13.40 -21.97 7.93
C ASP A 321 12.81 -20.57 8.21
N ASN A 322 13.61 -19.48 8.12
CA ASN A 322 13.09 -18.12 8.10
C ASN A 322 12.17 -17.89 6.89
N THR A 323 12.67 -18.20 5.69
CA THR A 323 11.89 -18.09 4.45
C THR A 323 10.77 -19.13 4.39
N SER A 324 10.99 -20.36 4.89
CA SER A 324 9.91 -21.35 5.04
C SER A 324 8.73 -20.79 5.85
N MET A 325 8.98 -20.13 6.99
CA MET A 325 7.92 -19.50 7.78
C MET A 325 7.27 -18.30 7.09
N LEU A 326 8.02 -17.53 6.29
CA LEU A 326 7.48 -16.44 5.46
C LEU A 326 6.53 -16.99 4.38
N VAL A 327 6.89 -18.08 3.70
CA VAL A 327 6.02 -18.73 2.69
C VAL A 327 4.73 -19.22 3.35
N LEU A 328 4.81 -19.91 4.50
CA LEU A 328 3.62 -20.37 5.24
C LEU A 328 2.68 -19.22 5.66
N SER A 329 3.23 -18.05 5.99
CA SER A 329 2.46 -16.83 6.24
C SER A 329 1.75 -16.31 4.98
N ALA A 330 2.45 -16.26 3.85
CA ALA A 330 1.89 -15.78 2.58
C ALA A 330 0.76 -16.70 2.09
N GLU A 331 1.01 -18.01 2.05
CA GLU A 331 0.00 -19.01 1.70
C GLU A 331 -1.24 -18.91 2.60
N HIS A 332 -1.06 -18.77 3.92
CA HIS A 332 -2.16 -18.69 4.87
C HIS A 332 -3.08 -17.49 4.60
N LEU A 333 -2.50 -16.32 4.36
CA LEU A 333 -3.25 -15.10 4.04
C LEU A 333 -4.07 -15.26 2.75
N VAL A 334 -3.46 -15.86 1.71
CA VAL A 334 -4.12 -16.16 0.43
C VAL A 334 -5.23 -17.21 0.57
N GLU A 335 -4.96 -18.33 1.25
CA GLU A 335 -5.92 -19.43 1.48
C GLU A 335 -7.12 -19.01 2.32
N SER A 336 -6.91 -18.16 3.33
CA SER A 336 -7.93 -17.78 4.31
C SER A 336 -8.63 -16.46 4.00
N GLY A 337 -8.19 -15.71 2.97
CA GLY A 337 -8.67 -14.34 2.71
C GLY A 337 -8.29 -13.36 3.82
N GLY A 338 -7.16 -13.61 4.50
CA GLY A 338 -6.66 -12.85 5.65
C GLY A 338 -6.23 -13.73 6.82
N PHE A 339 -5.82 -13.09 7.91
CA PHE A 339 -5.26 -13.77 9.07
C PHE A 339 -6.32 -14.40 9.98
N ASP A 340 -6.44 -15.72 9.89
CA ASP A 340 -7.10 -16.58 10.88
C ASP A 340 -6.03 -17.20 11.81
N VAL A 341 -6.07 -16.87 13.11
CA VAL A 341 -5.03 -17.26 14.07
C VAL A 341 -4.96 -18.77 14.31
N GLN A 342 -6.09 -19.47 14.32
CA GLN A 342 -6.11 -20.92 14.58
C GLN A 342 -5.65 -21.69 13.34
N LYS A 343 -6.15 -21.34 12.15
CA LYS A 343 -5.69 -21.99 10.91
C LYS A 343 -4.18 -21.79 10.67
N TYR A 344 -3.64 -20.63 11.04
CA TYR A 344 -2.19 -20.39 10.95
C TYR A 344 -1.42 -21.25 11.95
N ALA A 345 -1.89 -21.34 13.20
CA ALA A 345 -1.32 -22.24 14.20
C ALA A 345 -1.36 -23.72 13.77
N ASP A 346 -2.45 -24.15 13.13
CA ASP A 346 -2.61 -25.50 12.57
C ASP A 346 -1.69 -25.74 11.36
N LYS A 347 -1.48 -24.73 10.50
CA LYS A 347 -0.51 -24.78 9.39
C LYS A 347 0.93 -24.90 9.93
N LEU A 348 1.32 -24.05 10.87
CA LEU A 348 2.62 -24.11 11.56
C LEU A 348 2.83 -25.47 12.26
N SER A 349 1.80 -26.00 12.93
CA SER A 349 1.86 -27.30 13.61
C SER A 349 2.01 -28.47 12.64
N ARG A 350 1.33 -28.43 11.49
CA ARG A 350 1.48 -29.44 10.42
C ARG A 350 2.88 -29.39 9.81
N TRP A 351 3.40 -28.21 9.53
CA TRP A 351 4.77 -28.03 9.03
C TRP A 351 5.81 -28.55 10.04
N TYR A 352 5.70 -28.18 11.31
CA TYR A 352 6.63 -28.66 12.35
C TYR A 352 6.63 -30.19 12.50
N LYS A 353 5.46 -30.84 12.41
CA LYS A 353 5.37 -32.32 12.37
C LYS A 353 6.08 -32.94 11.17
N GLN A 354 6.12 -32.26 10.02
CA GLN A 354 6.87 -32.72 8.85
C GLN A 354 8.39 -32.59 9.04
N LEU A 355 8.87 -31.54 9.72
CA LEU A 355 10.28 -31.43 10.10
C LEU A 355 10.69 -32.55 11.05
N GLN A 356 9.86 -32.83 12.08
CA GLN A 356 10.09 -33.95 13.00
C GLN A 356 10.11 -35.31 12.31
N GLY A 357 9.32 -35.50 11.24
CA GLY A 357 9.26 -36.74 10.46
C GLY A 357 10.42 -36.92 9.47
N ASN A 358 11.17 -35.88 9.15
CA ASN A 358 12.34 -35.96 8.27
C ASN A 358 13.36 -34.85 8.61
N PRO A 359 14.43 -35.16 9.37
CA PRO A 359 15.46 -34.19 9.75
C PRO A 359 16.15 -33.47 8.58
N LEU A 360 16.21 -34.07 7.38
CA LEU A 360 16.77 -33.42 6.17
C LEU A 360 15.85 -32.33 5.60
N ARG A 361 14.71 -32.04 6.23
CA ARG A 361 13.86 -30.89 5.93
C ARG A 361 14.08 -29.71 6.88
N GLU A 362 14.76 -29.90 8.00
CA GLU A 362 15.07 -28.83 8.95
C GLU A 362 16.23 -28.00 8.43
N ARG A 363 16.10 -26.68 8.50
CA ARG A 363 16.98 -25.72 7.84
C ARG A 363 17.22 -24.51 8.73
N TRP A 364 17.73 -24.75 9.95
CA TRP A 364 18.01 -23.72 10.95
C TRP A 364 16.74 -23.13 11.62
N LEU A 365 15.87 -23.99 12.17
CA LEU A 365 14.73 -23.54 12.97
C LEU A 365 15.16 -23.12 14.39
N GLY A 366 15.34 -21.81 14.58
CA GLY A 366 15.81 -21.21 15.84
C GLY A 366 15.09 -21.73 17.11
N PRO A 367 15.82 -21.83 18.25
CA PRO A 367 15.38 -22.58 19.43
C PRO A 367 14.07 -22.07 20.05
N THR A 368 13.82 -20.75 20.00
CA THR A 368 12.55 -20.16 20.46
C THR A 368 11.36 -20.66 19.63
N ALA A 369 11.48 -20.65 18.31
CA ALA A 369 10.44 -21.14 17.40
C ALA A 369 10.25 -22.65 17.57
N THR A 370 11.33 -23.43 17.60
CA THR A 370 11.29 -24.87 17.88
C THR A 370 10.56 -25.19 19.18
N ASN A 371 10.87 -24.50 20.29
CA ASN A 371 10.24 -24.76 21.59
C ASN A 371 8.75 -24.36 21.62
N ALA A 372 8.37 -23.26 20.96
CA ALA A 372 6.98 -22.87 20.85
C ALA A 372 6.16 -23.82 19.96
N LEU A 373 6.72 -24.27 18.83
CA LEU A 373 6.05 -25.23 17.94
C LEU A 373 5.91 -26.62 18.56
N LYS A 374 6.89 -27.07 19.36
CA LYS A 374 6.75 -28.27 20.21
C LYS A 374 5.56 -28.16 21.17
N LYS A 375 5.42 -27.03 21.88
CA LYS A 375 4.28 -26.78 22.78
C LYS A 375 2.97 -26.73 22.02
N LEU A 376 2.92 -26.03 20.89
CA LEU A 376 1.74 -25.89 20.05
C LEU A 376 1.25 -27.25 19.54
N VAL A 377 2.17 -28.10 19.08
CA VAL A 377 1.87 -29.49 18.65
C VAL A 377 1.39 -30.39 19.80
N ALA A 378 1.92 -30.19 21.02
CA ALA A 378 1.59 -31.02 22.18
C ALA A 378 0.30 -30.61 22.92
N ILE A 379 0.00 -29.31 22.97
CA ILE A 379 -1.09 -28.74 23.79
C ILE A 379 -2.23 -28.20 22.92
N GLY A 380 -1.96 -27.76 21.69
CA GLY A 380 -2.94 -27.13 20.80
C GLY A 380 -3.31 -25.68 21.15
N ASP A 381 -2.96 -25.19 22.34
CA ASP A 381 -3.24 -23.82 22.75
C ASP A 381 -2.25 -22.81 22.14
N VAL A 382 -2.78 -21.94 21.29
CA VAL A 382 -2.03 -20.85 20.66
C VAL A 382 -1.54 -19.84 21.71
N GLY A 383 -2.34 -19.54 22.74
CA GLY A 383 -2.10 -18.46 23.69
C GLY A 383 -0.92 -18.69 24.65
N SER A 384 -0.58 -19.94 24.95
CA SER A 384 0.52 -20.33 25.85
C SER A 384 1.78 -20.87 25.15
N SER A 385 1.71 -21.09 23.84
CA SER A 385 2.82 -21.69 23.05
C SER A 385 4.07 -20.79 23.00
N GLY A 386 3.92 -19.51 22.69
CA GLY A 386 5.04 -18.57 22.51
C GLY A 386 5.79 -18.20 23.80
N SER A 387 7.10 -17.96 23.69
CA SER A 387 7.95 -17.56 24.82
C SER A 387 7.70 -16.10 25.21
N LYS A 388 7.42 -15.84 26.50
CA LYS A 388 7.21 -14.49 27.05
C LYS A 388 8.49 -13.75 27.42
N THR A 389 9.60 -14.45 27.58
CA THR A 389 10.90 -13.92 28.04
C THR A 389 11.96 -13.84 26.95
N THR A 390 11.68 -14.38 25.75
CA THR A 390 12.61 -14.31 24.62
C THR A 390 12.81 -12.87 24.16
N GLN A 391 13.99 -12.57 23.64
CA GLN A 391 14.27 -11.33 22.90
C GLN A 391 14.66 -11.62 21.45
N SER A 392 14.55 -12.87 21.00
CA SER A 392 14.97 -13.31 19.65
C SER A 392 14.02 -12.86 18.52
N CYS A 393 14.54 -12.89 17.30
CA CYS A 393 14.02 -12.19 16.13
C CYS A 393 13.22 -13.03 15.12
N SER A 394 13.18 -14.37 15.20
CA SER A 394 12.64 -15.22 14.11
C SER A 394 11.17 -15.00 13.76
N ALA A 395 10.39 -14.35 14.63
CA ALA A 395 9.02 -13.94 14.32
C ALA A 395 8.91 -12.67 13.43
N ILE A 396 9.98 -11.87 13.31
CA ILE A 396 10.01 -10.66 12.48
C ILE A 396 9.99 -11.01 10.99
N TYR A 397 10.66 -12.08 10.61
CA TYR A 397 10.80 -12.50 9.20
C TYR A 397 9.48 -12.89 8.56
N ARG A 398 8.67 -13.64 9.29
CA ARG A 398 7.40 -14.16 8.80
C ARG A 398 6.26 -13.14 8.75
N VAL A 399 6.51 -11.87 9.09
CA VAL A 399 5.50 -10.79 9.01
C VAL A 399 5.56 -9.96 7.72
N VAL A 400 6.57 -10.16 6.86
CA VAL A 400 6.66 -9.54 5.51
C VAL A 400 5.36 -9.71 4.70
N PRO A 401 4.70 -10.90 4.65
CA PRO A 401 3.45 -11.05 3.90
C PRO A 401 2.26 -10.30 4.53
N PHE A 402 2.26 -10.13 5.86
CA PHE A 402 1.22 -9.38 6.56
C PHE A 402 1.31 -7.89 6.23
N SER A 403 2.52 -7.33 6.14
CA SER A 403 2.74 -5.95 5.74
C SER A 403 2.32 -5.62 4.32
N ILE A 404 2.24 -6.61 3.43
CA ILE A 404 1.69 -6.44 2.08
C ILE A 404 0.17 -6.58 2.08
N TYR A 405 -0.36 -7.64 2.70
CA TYR A 405 -1.79 -7.93 2.71
C TYR A 405 -2.61 -6.87 3.47
N TYR A 406 -2.06 -6.36 4.57
CA TYR A 406 -2.65 -5.30 5.39
C TYR A 406 -1.93 -3.95 5.23
N ARG A 407 -1.28 -3.73 4.07
CA ARG A 407 -0.47 -2.53 3.78
C ARG A 407 -1.19 -1.23 4.21
N PRO A 408 -0.55 -0.38 5.03
CA PRO A 408 -1.20 0.70 5.74
C PRO A 408 -1.39 1.95 4.86
N PHE A 409 -2.40 1.97 4.00
CA PHE A 409 -2.83 3.22 3.34
C PHE A 409 -3.50 4.20 4.29
N ARG A 410 -4.08 3.69 5.38
CA ARG A 410 -4.99 4.42 6.28
C ARG A 410 -4.89 3.85 7.68
N ARG A 411 -5.35 4.62 8.67
CA ARG A 411 -5.29 4.28 10.09
C ARG A 411 -5.91 2.91 10.43
N ALA A 412 -7.08 2.58 9.88
CA ALA A 412 -7.76 1.31 10.17
C ALA A 412 -6.97 0.07 9.70
N LEU A 413 -6.37 0.11 8.50
CA LEU A 413 -5.49 -0.96 8.01
C LEU A 413 -4.17 -1.01 8.81
N ARG A 414 -3.63 0.14 9.21
CA ARG A 414 -2.45 0.22 10.09
C ARG A 414 -2.72 -0.43 11.47
N GLU A 415 -3.85 -0.11 12.10
CA GLU A 415 -4.27 -0.73 13.37
C GLU A 415 -4.51 -2.24 13.20
N LYS A 416 -5.12 -2.66 12.08
CA LYS A 416 -5.28 -4.09 11.77
C LYS A 416 -3.94 -4.79 11.57
N LEU A 417 -2.99 -4.19 10.85
CA LEU A 417 -1.63 -4.70 10.64
C LEU A 417 -0.90 -4.90 11.97
N VAL A 418 -0.96 -3.92 12.89
CA VAL A 418 -0.41 -4.05 14.24
C VAL A 418 -1.01 -5.26 14.97
N LEU A 419 -2.34 -5.39 15.00
CA LEU A 419 -3.05 -6.47 15.71
C LEU A 419 -2.73 -7.87 15.16
N VAL A 420 -2.71 -8.05 13.83
CA VAL A 420 -2.38 -9.37 13.23
C VAL A 420 -0.90 -9.70 13.36
N THR A 421 -0.02 -8.70 13.34
CA THR A 421 1.43 -8.87 13.51
C THR A 421 1.75 -9.28 14.94
N GLU A 422 1.15 -8.61 15.94
CA GLU A 422 1.19 -9.02 17.34
C GLU A 422 0.66 -10.46 17.52
N SER A 423 -0.52 -10.76 16.98
CA SER A 423 -1.16 -12.07 17.11
C SER A 423 -0.32 -13.20 16.49
N SER A 424 0.22 -12.99 15.29
CA SER A 424 1.14 -13.92 14.62
C SER A 424 2.44 -14.10 15.39
N THR A 425 3.01 -13.01 15.90
CA THR A 425 4.27 -13.03 16.66
C THR A 425 4.12 -13.79 17.98
N ALA A 426 3.02 -13.57 18.69
CA ALA A 426 2.72 -14.19 19.99
C ALA A 426 2.64 -15.73 19.95
N ILE A 427 2.39 -16.36 18.80
CA ILE A 427 2.40 -17.82 18.65
C ILE A 427 3.78 -18.43 18.95
N THR A 428 4.88 -17.68 18.74
CA THR A 428 6.24 -18.19 19.02
C THR A 428 7.07 -17.28 19.92
N HIS A 429 6.93 -15.97 19.79
CA HIS A 429 7.70 -14.96 20.51
C HIS A 429 6.74 -13.94 21.18
N ASN A 430 6.13 -14.34 22.30
CA ASN A 430 5.15 -13.54 23.03
C ASN A 430 5.78 -12.57 24.06
N SER A 431 6.93 -11.99 23.74
CA SER A 431 7.56 -10.93 24.55
C SER A 431 7.24 -9.55 23.98
N VAL A 432 7.35 -8.51 24.79
CA VAL A 432 7.15 -7.12 24.31
C VAL A 432 8.16 -6.77 23.22
N ILE A 433 9.45 -7.04 23.44
CA ILE A 433 10.53 -6.74 22.48
C ILE A 433 10.32 -7.44 21.12
N SER A 434 10.01 -8.75 21.09
CA SER A 434 9.83 -9.45 19.82
C SER A 434 8.58 -8.98 19.08
N LYS A 435 7.49 -8.71 19.79
CA LYS A 435 6.27 -8.11 19.19
C LYS A 435 6.54 -6.70 18.66
N THR A 436 7.22 -5.85 19.42
CA THR A 436 7.59 -4.49 18.98
C THR A 436 8.43 -4.53 17.71
N GLY A 437 9.50 -5.33 17.65
CA GLY A 437 10.34 -5.40 16.45
C GLY A 437 9.60 -5.93 15.21
N ALA A 438 8.70 -6.89 15.40
CA ALA A 438 7.84 -7.39 14.32
C ALA A 438 6.87 -6.30 13.81
N ILE A 439 6.22 -5.56 14.72
CA ILE A 439 5.32 -4.46 14.39
C ILE A 439 6.08 -3.34 13.65
N ILE A 440 7.26 -2.92 14.14
CA ILE A 440 8.08 -1.90 13.47
C ILE A 440 8.44 -2.35 12.06
N SER A 441 8.93 -3.57 11.90
CA SER A 441 9.34 -4.10 10.60
C SER A 441 8.17 -4.19 9.60
N ALA A 442 7.00 -4.66 10.07
CA ALA A 442 5.80 -4.73 9.25
C ALA A 442 5.29 -3.33 8.85
N LEU A 443 5.33 -2.36 9.75
CA LEU A 443 4.97 -0.97 9.44
C LEU A 443 5.92 -0.35 8.41
N ILE A 444 7.24 -0.56 8.57
CA ILE A 444 8.25 -0.11 7.60
C ILE A 444 7.95 -0.70 6.22
N ILE A 445 7.89 -2.03 6.08
CA ILE A 445 7.66 -2.70 4.79
C ILE A 445 6.35 -2.22 4.14
N GLY A 446 5.28 -2.08 4.93
CA GLY A 446 3.99 -1.61 4.45
C GLY A 446 4.04 -0.15 3.94
N ASP A 447 4.72 0.74 4.66
CA ASP A 447 4.90 2.13 4.24
C ASP A 447 5.84 2.23 3.01
N LEU A 448 6.89 1.40 2.92
CA LEU A 448 7.82 1.34 1.77
C LEU A 448 7.14 0.84 0.49
N VAL A 449 6.35 -0.24 0.56
CA VAL A 449 5.53 -0.72 -0.56
C VAL A 449 4.66 0.41 -1.11
N ASN A 450 4.09 1.21 -0.21
CA ASN A 450 3.25 2.36 -0.53
C ASN A 450 4.03 3.59 -1.03
N GLY A 451 5.37 3.56 -1.04
CA GLY A 451 6.24 4.63 -1.53
C GLY A 451 6.54 5.74 -0.54
N VAL A 452 6.39 5.49 0.76
CA VAL A 452 6.97 6.36 1.80
C VAL A 452 8.50 6.26 1.73
N LEU A 453 9.19 7.38 1.91
CA LEU A 453 10.66 7.40 1.86
C LEU A 453 11.29 6.59 3.02
N PRO A 454 12.45 5.94 2.81
CA PRO A 454 13.12 5.06 3.76
C PRO A 454 13.14 5.55 5.21
N LEU A 455 13.72 6.74 5.46
CA LEU A 455 13.83 7.30 6.81
C LEU A 455 12.44 7.57 7.42
N THR A 456 11.53 8.17 6.66
CA THR A 456 10.17 8.50 7.10
C THR A 456 9.34 7.26 7.44
N ALA A 457 9.56 6.13 6.76
CA ALA A 457 8.90 4.86 7.09
C ALA A 457 9.37 4.32 8.47
N VAL A 458 10.66 4.45 8.80
CA VAL A 458 11.21 4.06 10.11
C VAL A 458 10.68 5.00 11.21
N GLU A 459 10.78 6.31 11.02
CA GLU A 459 10.25 7.33 11.96
C GLU A 459 8.75 7.10 12.25
N ALA A 460 7.96 6.86 11.20
CA ALA A 460 6.52 6.62 11.31
C ALA A 460 6.21 5.31 12.06
N ALA A 461 6.98 4.25 11.83
CA ALA A 461 6.81 2.98 12.52
C ALA A 461 7.12 3.09 14.03
N CYS A 462 8.25 3.71 14.40
CA CYS A 462 8.60 3.96 15.80
C CYS A 462 7.55 4.82 16.52
N LYS A 463 7.05 5.87 15.86
CA LYS A 463 5.99 6.75 16.37
C LYS A 463 4.66 6.04 16.61
N VAL A 464 4.32 5.04 15.79
CA VAL A 464 3.08 4.25 15.93
C VAL A 464 3.14 3.29 17.13
N VAL A 465 4.29 2.65 17.36
CA VAL A 465 4.47 1.78 18.54
C VAL A 465 4.53 2.60 19.82
N GLY A 466 5.28 3.70 19.82
CA GLY A 466 5.50 4.53 21.00
C GLY A 466 6.47 3.91 22.01
N ARG A 467 7.09 4.77 22.82
CA ARG A 467 8.09 4.39 23.80
C ARG A 467 7.47 3.94 25.13
N THR A 468 7.98 2.84 25.66
CA THR A 468 7.67 2.28 26.99
C THR A 468 8.96 1.91 27.72
N ASN A 469 8.87 1.60 29.01
CA ASN A 469 10.02 1.11 29.77
C ASN A 469 10.53 -0.25 29.25
N GLU A 470 9.67 -1.06 28.64
CA GLU A 470 10.02 -2.40 28.16
C GLU A 470 10.64 -2.39 26.75
N ASN A 471 10.32 -1.40 25.91
CA ASN A 471 10.85 -1.28 24.55
C ASN A 471 11.89 -0.16 24.34
N GLY A 472 12.16 0.65 25.37
CA GLY A 472 13.03 1.83 25.28
C GLY A 472 14.38 1.55 24.60
N LEU A 473 15.13 0.54 25.06
CA LEU A 473 16.44 0.16 24.50
C LEU A 473 16.39 -0.19 22.99
N LEU A 474 15.29 -0.78 22.53
CA LEU A 474 15.12 -1.10 21.11
C LEU A 474 14.88 0.17 20.30
N LEU A 475 14.07 1.10 20.80
CA LEU A 475 13.82 2.38 20.12
C LEU A 475 15.06 3.27 20.15
N ASP A 476 15.76 3.36 21.30
CA ASP A 476 17.04 4.10 21.42
C ASP A 476 18.04 3.67 20.33
N LYS A 477 18.22 2.35 20.15
CA LYS A 477 19.13 1.84 19.11
C LYS A 477 18.63 2.05 17.68
N ILE A 478 17.32 2.17 17.46
CA ILE A 478 16.77 2.50 16.13
C ILE A 478 16.96 4.00 15.84
N ASP A 479 16.79 4.86 16.85
CA ASP A 479 17.08 6.30 16.77
C ASP A 479 18.59 6.50 16.50
N ASP A 480 19.47 5.83 17.24
CA ASP A 480 20.92 5.80 16.98
C ASP A 480 21.26 5.34 15.54
N ALA A 481 20.52 4.37 15.00
CA ALA A 481 20.71 3.91 13.61
C ALA A 481 20.29 4.97 12.58
N MET A 482 19.19 5.67 12.81
CA MET A 482 18.70 6.77 11.97
C MET A 482 19.62 8.00 12.01
N ASP A 483 20.25 8.28 13.16
CA ASP A 483 21.16 9.42 13.32
C ASP A 483 22.55 9.15 12.70
N ASN A 484 23.02 7.90 12.72
CA ASN A 484 24.41 7.56 12.40
C ASN A 484 24.66 6.90 11.03
N TYR A 485 23.63 6.50 10.27
CA TYR A 485 23.83 5.76 9.01
C TYR A 485 24.67 6.52 7.97
N LYS A 486 24.62 7.86 7.91
CA LYS A 486 25.42 8.64 6.95
C LYS A 486 26.87 8.85 7.35
N SER A 487 27.17 8.80 8.65
CA SER A 487 28.42 9.27 9.24
C SER A 487 29.37 8.16 9.68
N ASN A 488 28.87 6.92 9.82
CA ASN A 488 29.62 5.79 10.34
C ASN A 488 29.69 4.63 9.36
N SER A 489 30.68 3.74 9.55
CA SER A 489 30.82 2.52 8.75
C SER A 489 29.93 1.37 9.25
N ILE A 490 29.73 0.35 8.41
CA ILE A 490 29.05 -0.90 8.83
C ILE A 490 29.86 -1.63 9.90
N GLU A 491 31.19 -1.51 9.90
CA GLU A 491 32.04 -2.04 10.97
C GLU A 491 31.73 -1.40 12.32
N TRP A 492 31.53 -0.07 12.35
CA TRP A 492 31.05 0.63 13.54
C TRP A 492 29.66 0.14 13.95
N ALA A 493 28.72 0.01 13.01
CA ALA A 493 27.36 -0.43 13.29
C ALA A 493 27.31 -1.85 13.86
N ARG A 494 28.09 -2.79 13.31
CA ARG A 494 28.25 -4.16 13.81
C ARG A 494 28.73 -4.17 15.26
N LYS A 495 29.72 -3.33 15.60
CA LYS A 495 30.27 -3.19 16.96
C LYS A 495 29.32 -2.48 17.93
N HIS A 496 28.55 -1.51 17.45
CA HIS A 496 27.68 -0.65 18.27
C HIS A 496 26.29 -1.27 18.54
N PHE A 497 25.65 -1.85 17.52
CA PHE A 497 24.36 -2.50 17.68
C PHE A 497 24.50 -3.94 18.18
N GLY A 498 25.54 -4.65 17.75
CA GLY A 498 25.66 -6.10 17.86
C GLY A 498 25.08 -6.80 16.62
N THR A 499 25.46 -8.05 16.40
CA THR A 499 25.12 -8.82 15.19
C THR A 499 24.25 -10.04 15.47
N GLY A 500 23.82 -10.23 16.71
CA GLY A 500 23.11 -11.43 17.17
C GLY A 500 21.61 -11.45 16.92
N SER A 501 20.99 -12.56 17.33
CA SER A 501 19.53 -12.77 17.25
C SER A 501 18.65 -11.91 18.18
N PRO A 502 19.12 -11.21 19.23
CA PRO A 502 18.26 -10.30 19.96
C PRO A 502 17.76 -9.15 19.06
N VAL A 503 16.47 -8.82 19.12
CA VAL A 503 15.84 -7.83 18.24
C VAL A 503 16.48 -6.44 18.36
N TYR A 504 16.95 -6.06 19.55
CA TYR A 504 17.69 -4.81 19.80
C TYR A 504 19.14 -4.82 19.28
N GLN A 505 19.59 -5.91 18.65
CA GLN A 505 20.83 -5.95 17.86
C GLN A 505 20.47 -6.01 16.37
N MET A 506 19.70 -7.05 15.99
CA MET A 506 19.33 -7.37 14.61
C MET A 506 18.61 -6.22 13.89
N LEU A 507 17.53 -5.70 14.47
CA LEU A 507 16.67 -4.71 13.81
C LEU A 507 17.36 -3.35 13.58
N PRO A 508 18.03 -2.72 14.57
CA PRO A 508 18.73 -1.46 14.32
C PRO A 508 19.90 -1.62 13.34
N LEU A 509 20.62 -2.74 13.34
CA LEU A 509 21.67 -3.02 12.35
C LEU A 509 21.09 -3.19 10.93
N ALA A 510 19.98 -3.92 10.78
CA ALA A 510 19.28 -4.03 9.50
C ALA A 510 18.78 -2.66 8.99
N ILE A 511 18.20 -1.83 9.87
CA ILE A 511 17.77 -0.47 9.54
C ILE A 511 18.96 0.40 9.12
N PHE A 512 20.09 0.33 9.84
CA PHE A 512 21.31 1.09 9.49
C PHE A 512 21.80 0.76 8.08
N ILE A 513 21.94 -0.54 7.74
CA ILE A 513 22.41 -0.99 6.43
C ILE A 513 21.40 -0.62 5.32
N PHE A 514 20.10 -0.79 5.58
CA PHE A 514 19.03 -0.37 4.66
C PHE A 514 19.09 1.13 4.35
N LEU A 515 19.27 1.98 5.37
CA LEU A 515 19.32 3.43 5.19
C LEU A 515 20.62 3.90 4.50
N GLN A 516 21.72 3.13 4.58
CA GLN A 516 22.93 3.40 3.79
C GLN A 516 22.76 3.11 2.30
N TYR A 517 22.08 2.01 1.96
CA TYR A 517 21.97 1.51 0.58
C TYR A 517 20.51 1.28 0.15
N PRO A 518 19.61 2.28 0.29
CA PRO A 518 18.18 2.08 0.02
C PRO A 518 17.88 1.84 -1.46
N GLU A 519 18.73 2.33 -2.37
CA GLU A 519 18.56 2.21 -3.83
C GLU A 519 19.46 1.14 -4.48
N ASP A 520 20.29 0.44 -3.68
CA ASP A 520 21.29 -0.53 -4.16
C ASP A 520 21.07 -1.89 -3.47
N PHE A 521 20.18 -2.68 -4.05
CA PHE A 521 19.75 -3.97 -3.48
C PHE A 521 20.92 -4.92 -3.25
N GLU A 522 21.77 -5.12 -4.26
CA GLU A 522 22.87 -6.07 -4.20
C GLU A 522 23.84 -5.72 -3.08
N LYS A 523 24.28 -4.45 -3.05
CA LYS A 523 25.20 -4.00 -2.01
C LYS A 523 24.57 -4.09 -0.62
N ALA A 524 23.31 -3.68 -0.47
CA ALA A 524 22.62 -3.75 0.81
C ALA A 524 22.56 -5.18 1.36
N VAL A 525 22.16 -6.16 0.53
CA VAL A 525 22.05 -7.56 0.99
C VAL A 525 23.41 -8.23 1.18
N LEU A 526 24.44 -7.90 0.39
CA LEU A 526 25.79 -8.45 0.58
C LEU A 526 26.47 -7.89 1.83
N GLU A 527 26.35 -6.58 2.11
CA GLU A 527 26.87 -5.97 3.34
C GLU A 527 26.16 -6.54 4.59
N ALA A 528 24.85 -6.78 4.49
CA ALA A 528 24.08 -7.45 5.52
C ALA A 528 24.45 -8.93 5.69
N ALA A 529 24.72 -9.65 4.60
CA ALA A 529 25.16 -11.04 4.64
C ALA A 529 26.56 -11.19 5.25
N ASN A 530 27.44 -10.20 5.05
CA ASN A 530 28.76 -10.12 5.69
C ASN A 530 28.73 -9.46 7.09
N SER A 531 27.55 -9.23 7.68
CA SER A 531 27.41 -8.60 8.99
C SER A 531 27.66 -9.53 10.19
N TYR A 532 28.42 -10.61 10.01
CA TYR A 532 28.89 -11.47 11.11
C TYR A 532 29.75 -10.67 12.12
N ARG A 533 30.03 -11.19 13.31
CA ARG A 533 30.94 -10.49 14.25
C ARG A 533 32.38 -10.55 13.74
N ASP A 534 33.23 -9.58 14.10
CA ASP A 534 34.67 -9.68 13.89
C ASP A 534 35.35 -10.02 15.24
N ASP A 535 35.88 -11.24 15.36
CA ASP A 535 36.39 -11.79 16.62
C ASP A 535 37.86 -11.40 16.84
N THR A 536 38.15 -10.12 17.13
CA THR A 536 39.52 -9.68 17.50
C THR A 536 39.98 -10.35 18.81
N PRO A 537 41.29 -10.45 19.10
CA PRO A 537 41.78 -11.05 20.34
C PRO A 537 41.22 -10.37 21.61
N GLU A 538 41.01 -9.06 21.58
CA GLU A 538 40.41 -8.28 22.67
C GLU A 538 38.93 -8.62 22.86
N GLU A 539 38.19 -8.80 21.76
CA GLU A 539 36.77 -9.18 21.77
C GLU A 539 36.59 -10.64 22.19
N GLN A 540 37.48 -11.55 21.77
CA GLN A 540 37.55 -12.91 22.30
C GLN A 540 37.79 -12.89 23.82
N ALA A 541 38.77 -12.12 24.30
CA ALA A 541 39.03 -11.95 25.74
C ALA A 541 37.94 -11.17 26.51
N ARG A 542 37.03 -10.46 25.83
CA ARG A 542 35.79 -9.95 26.41
C ARG A 542 34.75 -11.06 26.54
N MET A 543 34.55 -11.83 25.47
CA MET A 543 33.56 -12.90 25.36
C MET A 543 33.87 -14.09 26.29
N GLU A 544 35.13 -14.41 26.54
CA GLU A 544 35.56 -15.45 27.50
C GLU A 544 35.15 -15.16 28.95
N LYS A 545 34.83 -13.90 29.28
CA LYS A 545 34.34 -13.50 30.62
C LYS A 545 32.83 -13.71 30.79
N LEU A 546 32.13 -14.11 29.73
CA LEU A 546 30.68 -14.31 29.70
C LEU A 546 30.33 -15.80 29.80
N THR A 547 29.18 -16.12 30.43
CA THR A 547 28.66 -17.50 30.47
C THR A 547 28.31 -17.98 29.06
N TRP A 548 28.21 -19.30 28.86
CA TRP A 548 27.84 -19.86 27.56
C TRP A 548 26.51 -19.31 27.01
N GLU A 549 25.48 -19.10 27.86
CA GLU A 549 24.23 -18.45 27.43
C GLU A 549 24.44 -16.98 27.02
N GLN A 550 25.28 -16.24 27.75
CA GLN A 550 25.62 -14.85 27.40
C GLN A 550 26.42 -14.79 26.09
N GLN A 551 27.33 -15.74 25.85
CA GLN A 551 28.08 -15.85 24.58
C GLN A 551 27.16 -16.17 23.39
N LEU A 552 26.05 -16.88 23.61
CA LEU A 552 25.00 -17.10 22.60
C LEU A 552 24.15 -15.85 22.34
N LEU A 553 23.85 -15.06 23.37
CA LEU A 553 23.11 -13.79 23.25
C LEU A 553 23.93 -12.69 22.55
N GLU A 554 25.24 -12.67 22.78
CA GLU A 554 26.23 -11.80 22.12
C GLU A 554 26.72 -12.37 20.76
N ALA A 555 26.17 -13.53 20.36
CA ALA A 555 26.37 -14.26 19.11
C ALA A 555 27.83 -14.39 18.63
N LYS A 556 28.42 -15.55 18.92
CA LYS A 556 29.46 -16.13 18.05
C LYS A 556 28.90 -16.27 16.63
N GLY A 557 29.49 -15.56 15.67
CA GLY A 557 29.12 -15.58 14.25
C GLY A 557 28.00 -14.65 13.78
N GLY A 558 27.10 -14.23 14.66
CA GLY A 558 25.99 -13.34 14.27
C GLY A 558 24.83 -14.05 13.54
N ASN A 559 23.84 -13.24 13.14
CA ASN A 559 22.53 -13.62 12.60
C ASN A 559 22.37 -13.08 11.17
N THR A 560 23.34 -13.41 10.32
CA THR A 560 23.55 -12.83 8.99
C THR A 560 22.42 -13.13 8.01
N ASP A 561 21.88 -14.35 8.05
CA ASP A 561 20.66 -14.78 7.33
C ASP A 561 19.48 -13.85 7.62
N GLY A 562 19.20 -13.62 8.90
CA GLY A 562 18.06 -12.85 9.34
C GLY A 562 18.22 -11.33 9.16
N ILE A 563 19.45 -10.81 9.27
CA ILE A 563 19.75 -9.39 8.98
C ILE A 563 19.64 -9.16 7.47
N ALA A 564 20.28 -9.99 6.65
CA ALA A 564 20.24 -9.88 5.19
C ALA A 564 18.84 -10.08 4.62
N GLY A 565 18.07 -11.05 5.12
CA GLY A 565 16.67 -11.23 4.74
C GLY A 565 15.84 -9.98 5.05
N LEU A 566 15.98 -9.38 6.23
CA LEU A 566 15.21 -8.18 6.57
C LEU A 566 15.64 -6.95 5.76
N VAL A 567 16.95 -6.77 5.50
CA VAL A 567 17.45 -5.72 4.60
C VAL A 567 16.93 -5.91 3.17
N GLY A 568 16.95 -7.14 2.66
CA GLY A 568 16.40 -7.48 1.35
C GLY A 568 14.89 -7.24 1.26
N ALA A 569 14.14 -7.49 2.35
CA ALA A 569 12.73 -7.14 2.42
C ALA A 569 12.50 -5.62 2.41
N PHE A 570 13.30 -4.82 3.14
CA PHE A 570 13.18 -3.37 3.14
C PHE A 570 13.56 -2.75 1.78
N VAL A 571 14.73 -3.09 1.22
CA VAL A 571 15.14 -2.55 -0.09
C VAL A 571 14.18 -3.04 -1.18
N GLY A 572 13.83 -4.33 -1.18
CA GLY A 572 12.86 -4.90 -2.13
C GLY A 572 11.47 -4.25 -2.05
N ALA A 573 11.00 -3.87 -0.85
CA ALA A 573 9.77 -3.09 -0.66
C ALA A 573 9.86 -1.66 -1.20
N HIS A 574 11.06 -1.06 -1.22
CA HIS A 574 11.28 0.31 -1.66
C HIS A 574 11.51 0.43 -3.17
N ILE A 575 12.35 -0.44 -3.76
CA ILE A 575 12.76 -0.35 -5.18
C ILE A 575 12.21 -1.46 -6.09
N GLY A 576 11.54 -2.47 -5.53
CA GLY A 576 10.84 -3.53 -6.26
C GLY A 576 11.72 -4.59 -6.93
N ILE A 577 11.08 -5.70 -7.33
CA ILE A 577 11.77 -6.84 -7.97
C ILE A 577 12.46 -6.44 -9.26
N GLY A 578 11.92 -5.45 -10.01
CA GLY A 578 12.56 -4.90 -11.20
C GLY A 578 14.03 -4.52 -11.01
N SER A 579 14.40 -4.07 -9.80
CA SER A 579 15.73 -3.57 -9.44
C SER A 579 16.66 -4.62 -8.81
N ILE A 580 16.18 -5.86 -8.57
CA ILE A 580 17.00 -6.96 -8.03
C ILE A 580 17.85 -7.58 -9.17
N PRO A 581 19.17 -7.81 -9.03
CA PRO A 581 19.99 -8.46 -10.06
C PRO A 581 19.43 -9.82 -10.51
N GLN A 582 19.59 -10.18 -11.78
CA GLN A 582 18.95 -11.39 -12.34
C GLN A 582 19.51 -12.67 -11.71
N GLU A 583 20.82 -12.74 -11.51
CA GLU A 583 21.53 -13.83 -10.84
C GLU A 583 21.03 -14.08 -9.40
N LEU A 584 20.61 -13.04 -8.68
CA LEU A 584 20.05 -13.19 -7.34
C LEU A 584 18.60 -13.69 -7.35
N ARG A 585 17.87 -13.52 -8.46
CA ARG A 585 16.50 -14.05 -8.61
C ARG A 585 16.47 -15.57 -8.80
N GLU A 586 17.63 -16.24 -8.90
CA GLU A 586 17.74 -17.71 -8.97
C GLU A 586 17.65 -18.42 -7.60
N VAL A 587 17.28 -17.70 -6.54
CA VAL A 587 16.96 -18.28 -5.22
C VAL A 587 15.90 -19.39 -5.33
N GLU A 588 16.00 -20.39 -4.46
CA GLU A 588 15.08 -21.52 -4.41
C GLU A 588 13.60 -21.09 -4.43
N ASN A 589 12.80 -21.77 -5.24
CA ASN A 589 11.37 -21.52 -5.41
C ASN A 589 10.97 -20.06 -5.71
N ALA A 590 11.88 -19.24 -6.27
CA ALA A 590 11.61 -17.84 -6.63
C ALA A 590 10.29 -17.66 -7.39
N ASP A 591 10.04 -18.55 -8.35
CA ASP A 591 8.85 -18.59 -9.20
C ASP A 591 7.53 -18.80 -8.43
N GLU A 592 7.57 -19.44 -7.26
CA GLU A 592 6.43 -19.65 -6.37
C GLU A 592 6.27 -18.46 -5.41
N ILE A 593 7.40 -17.93 -4.90
CA ILE A 593 7.47 -16.75 -4.04
C ILE A 593 6.93 -15.51 -4.78
N ILE A 594 7.27 -15.34 -6.06
CA ILE A 594 6.75 -14.26 -6.93
C ILE A 594 5.22 -14.39 -7.06
N LYS A 595 4.73 -15.58 -7.43
CA LYS A 595 3.27 -15.85 -7.56
C LYS A 595 2.51 -15.69 -6.24
N LEU A 596 3.15 -15.89 -5.09
CA LEU A 596 2.59 -15.59 -3.78
C LEU A 596 2.54 -14.08 -3.52
N GLY A 597 3.61 -13.34 -3.84
CA GLY A 597 3.66 -11.88 -3.74
C GLY A 597 2.56 -11.19 -4.55
N GLU A 598 2.33 -11.64 -5.78
CA GLU A 598 1.25 -11.15 -6.64
C GLU A 598 -0.16 -11.42 -6.07
N LYS A 599 -0.36 -12.56 -5.40
CA LYS A 599 -1.65 -12.97 -4.81
C LYS A 599 -1.99 -12.29 -3.48
N LEU A 600 -1.05 -11.58 -2.85
CA LEU A 600 -1.27 -10.86 -1.60
C LEU A 600 -1.86 -9.45 -1.81
N ILE A 601 -2.09 -9.03 -3.06
CA ILE A 601 -2.50 -7.67 -3.46
C ILE A 601 -3.99 -7.56 -3.75
#